data_AF-A0A9Q8ZGA2-F1
#
_entry.id   AF-A0A9Q8ZGA2-F1
#
_cell.length_a   1.000
_cell.length_b   1.000
_cell.length_c   1.000
_cell.angle_alpha   90.00
_cell.angle_beta   90.00
_cell.angle_gamma   90.00
#
_symmetry.space_group_name_H-M   'P 1'
#
loop_
_entity.id
_entity.type
_entity.pdbx_description
1 polymer ?
#
loop_
_entity_poly.entity_id
_entity_poly.type
_entity_poly.pdbx_seq_one_letter_code
_entity_poly.pdbx_strand_id
1 'polypeptide(L)'
;MPKALILVADGSEEIEFVTPYDVPDHADVQALNDPHETFDILILPGGGPGSKTFCESNDVLQLIHGFQQKSKYIAAICAATTALVASAEKFEIAKARVTSHPSVANDVKAKGWEYSEERIVVDGRVITSRGPGTAMLFALTIVELLCGKEKRGEIAGPMVLAESL
;
A
#
# COMPACT_ATOMS: atom_id res chain seq x y z
N MET A 1 2.44 17.59 9.40
CA MET A 1 1.89 16.98 8.17
C MET A 1 2.20 15.50 8.21
N PRO A 2 1.26 14.61 7.83
CA PRO A 2 1.51 13.16 7.77
C PRO A 2 2.68 12.84 6.84
N LYS A 3 3.48 11.84 7.20
CA LYS A 3 4.63 11.37 6.39
C LYS A 3 4.31 10.01 5.76
N ALA A 4 4.53 9.89 4.47
CA ALA A 4 4.33 8.64 3.72
C ALA A 4 5.67 8.02 3.32
N LEU A 5 5.73 6.70 3.43
CA LEU A 5 6.78 5.87 2.86
C LEU A 5 6.19 5.09 1.68
N ILE A 6 6.72 5.29 0.48
CA ILE A 6 6.26 4.58 -0.73
C ILE A 6 7.36 3.63 -1.15
N LEU A 7 7.06 2.33 -1.29
CA LEU A 7 8.01 1.37 -1.87
C LEU A 7 7.87 1.36 -3.39
N VAL A 8 8.98 1.31 -4.10
CA VAL A 8 8.99 1.05 -5.54
C VAL A 8 9.90 -0.13 -5.79
N ALA A 9 9.41 -1.11 -6.53
CA ALA A 9 10.22 -2.21 -7.03
C ALA A 9 9.84 -2.44 -8.49
N ASP A 10 10.84 -2.62 -9.35
CA ASP A 10 10.64 -2.80 -10.79
C ASP A 10 10.70 -4.27 -11.22
N GLY A 11 10.97 -5.18 -10.28
CA GLY A 11 11.17 -6.61 -10.55
C GLY A 11 12.64 -7.04 -10.55
N SER A 12 13.57 -6.12 -10.34
CA SER A 12 14.89 -6.44 -9.82
C SER A 12 14.80 -6.83 -8.33
N GLU A 13 15.92 -7.28 -7.74
CA GLU A 13 16.02 -7.48 -6.29
C GLU A 13 16.09 -6.13 -5.53
N GLU A 14 16.19 -5.00 -6.24
CA GLU A 14 16.27 -3.67 -5.65
C GLU A 14 14.88 -3.13 -5.29
N ILE A 15 14.79 -2.53 -4.10
CA ILE A 15 13.59 -1.88 -3.58
C ILE A 15 13.97 -0.44 -3.23
N GLU A 16 13.32 0.50 -3.89
CA GLU A 16 13.51 1.92 -3.70
C GLU A 16 12.40 2.52 -2.83
N PHE A 17 12.68 3.69 -2.26
CA PHE A 17 11.68 4.46 -1.53
C PHE A 17 11.55 5.86 -2.09
N VAL A 18 10.33 6.38 -2.04
CA VAL A 18 10.06 7.78 -2.38
C VAL A 18 9.47 8.46 -1.15
N THR A 19 10.14 9.51 -0.68
CA THR A 19 9.57 10.46 0.28
C THR A 19 9.08 11.70 -0.47
N PRO A 20 8.07 12.44 0.03
CA PRO A 20 7.46 13.54 -0.72
C PRO A 20 8.38 14.75 -0.99
N TYR A 21 9.58 14.78 -0.42
CA TYR A 21 10.48 15.94 -0.47
C TYR A 21 11.87 15.64 -1.05
N ASP A 22 12.20 14.39 -1.33
CA ASP A 22 13.47 14.01 -1.93
C ASP A 22 13.24 13.14 -3.18
N VAL A 23 13.89 13.57 -4.27
CA VAL A 23 14.21 12.78 -5.47
C VAL A 23 14.71 11.39 -5.03
N PRO A 24 14.44 10.28 -5.75
CA PRO A 24 14.57 8.92 -5.20
C PRO A 24 15.88 8.74 -4.43
N ASP A 25 15.79 8.64 -3.11
CA ASP A 25 16.91 8.16 -2.32
C ASP A 25 16.96 6.66 -2.60
N HIS A 26 17.87 6.28 -3.48
CA HIS A 26 18.19 4.90 -3.82
C HIS A 26 18.84 4.24 -2.59
N ALA A 27 18.01 3.79 -1.65
CA ALA A 27 18.44 3.18 -0.40
C ALA A 27 17.62 1.94 -0.10
N ASP A 28 18.30 0.84 0.21
CA ASP A 28 17.67 -0.41 0.64
C ASP A 28 16.79 -0.22 1.88
N VAL A 29 15.81 -1.11 2.09
CA VAL A 29 14.91 -1.09 3.26
C VAL A 29 15.70 -1.04 4.57
N GLN A 30 16.86 -1.69 4.60
CA GLN A 30 17.75 -1.77 5.75
C GLN A 30 18.44 -0.44 6.09
N ALA A 31 18.50 0.50 5.14
CA ALA A 31 19.10 1.82 5.37
C ALA A 31 18.13 2.80 6.06
N LEU A 32 16.85 2.44 6.20
CA LEU A 32 15.87 3.27 6.90
C LEU A 32 16.08 3.21 8.42
N ASN A 33 16.36 4.37 9.02
CA ASN A 33 16.38 4.51 10.47
C ASN A 33 14.95 4.62 11.03
N ASP A 34 14.53 3.60 11.80
CA ASP A 34 13.25 3.52 12.51
C ASP A 34 12.03 3.97 11.66
N PRO A 35 11.76 3.31 10.52
CA PRO A 35 10.70 3.74 9.60
C PRO A 35 9.30 3.77 10.23
N HIS A 36 9.04 2.91 11.20
CA HIS A 36 7.74 2.83 11.88
C HIS A 36 7.48 3.98 12.86
N GLU A 37 8.54 4.67 13.30
CA GLU A 37 8.44 5.88 14.13
C GLU A 37 8.43 7.14 13.24
N THR A 38 9.09 7.08 12.09
CA THR A 38 9.24 8.22 11.17
C THR A 38 8.00 8.45 10.29
N PHE A 39 7.34 7.38 9.83
CA PHE A 39 6.26 7.46 8.84
C PHE A 39 4.89 7.08 9.44
N ASP A 40 3.84 7.66 8.87
CA ASP A 40 2.46 7.44 9.28
C ASP A 40 1.75 6.40 8.43
N ILE A 41 2.22 6.22 7.19
CA ILE A 41 1.68 5.28 6.21
C ILE A 41 2.79 4.63 5.38
N LEU A 42 2.65 3.32 5.14
CA LEU A 42 3.39 2.57 4.13
C LEU A 42 2.50 2.39 2.89
N ILE A 43 3.00 2.71 1.70
CA ILE A 43 2.27 2.58 0.43
C ILE A 43 3.02 1.62 -0.47
N LEU A 44 2.30 0.60 -0.98
CA LEU A 44 2.78 -0.44 -1.88
C LEU A 44 2.06 -0.30 -3.24
N PRO A 45 2.68 0.35 -4.24
CA PRO A 45 2.21 0.38 -5.61
C PRO A 45 2.19 -1.01 -6.23
N GLY A 46 1.33 -1.17 -7.24
CA GLY A 46 1.22 -2.40 -7.99
C GLY A 46 2.33 -2.65 -9.00
N GLY A 47 2.05 -3.57 -9.93
CA GLY A 47 3.01 -4.06 -10.91
C GLY A 47 3.40 -5.50 -10.55
N GLY A 48 3.21 -6.43 -11.49
CA GLY A 48 3.46 -7.85 -11.23
C GLY A 48 4.88 -8.14 -10.73
N PRO A 49 5.92 -7.66 -11.43
CA PRO A 49 7.31 -7.87 -11.00
C PRO A 49 7.62 -7.26 -9.63
N GLY A 50 7.31 -5.97 -9.42
CA GLY A 50 7.54 -5.31 -8.12
C GLY A 50 6.78 -5.93 -6.96
N SER A 51 5.52 -6.35 -7.18
CA SER A 51 4.73 -7.05 -6.16
C SER A 51 5.33 -8.40 -5.79
N LYS A 52 5.95 -9.10 -6.76
CA LYS A 52 6.69 -10.33 -6.52
C LYS A 52 7.94 -10.06 -5.68
N THR A 53 8.73 -9.02 -6.02
CA THR A 53 9.89 -8.59 -5.21
C THR A 53 9.48 -8.31 -3.76
N PHE A 54 8.34 -7.63 -3.52
CA PHE A 54 7.83 -7.40 -2.17
C PHE A 54 7.49 -8.68 -1.41
N CYS A 55 6.90 -9.68 -2.09
CA CYS A 55 6.56 -10.97 -1.48
C CYS A 55 7.80 -11.79 -1.10
N GLU A 56 8.89 -11.66 -1.87
CA GLU A 56 10.13 -12.43 -1.69
C GLU A 56 11.12 -11.75 -0.72
N SER A 57 10.99 -10.44 -0.52
CA SER A 57 11.85 -9.68 0.40
C SER A 57 11.43 -9.82 1.87
N ASN A 58 12.26 -10.49 2.66
CA ASN A 58 12.07 -10.62 4.10
C ASN A 58 11.97 -9.27 4.81
N ASP A 59 12.75 -8.28 4.36
CA ASP A 59 12.78 -6.94 4.94
C ASP A 59 11.48 -6.19 4.68
N VAL A 60 10.91 -6.30 3.48
CA VAL A 60 9.60 -5.72 3.16
C VAL A 60 8.50 -6.38 3.97
N LEU A 61 8.50 -7.70 4.07
CA LEU A 61 7.49 -8.41 4.88
C LEU A 61 7.56 -8.00 6.36
N GLN A 62 8.78 -7.84 6.89
CA GLN A 62 9.00 -7.36 8.26
C GLN A 62 8.58 -5.89 8.42
N LEU A 63 8.85 -5.06 7.42
CA LEU A 63 8.43 -3.66 7.40
C LEU A 63 6.89 -3.54 7.46
N ILE A 64 6.18 -4.29 6.61
CA ILE A 64 4.71 -4.36 6.62
C ILE A 64 4.20 -4.76 8.01
N HIS A 65 4.77 -5.83 8.58
CA HIS A 65 4.40 -6.32 9.90
C HIS A 65 4.61 -5.26 10.99
N GLY A 66 5.74 -4.55 10.98
CA GLY A 66 6.05 -3.51 11.95
C GLY A 66 5.10 -2.31 11.88
N PHE A 67 4.68 -1.90 10.67
CA PHE A 67 3.61 -0.90 10.51
C PHE A 67 2.29 -1.38 11.14
N GLN A 68 1.92 -2.65 10.99
CA GLN A 68 0.70 -3.19 11.62
C GLN A 68 0.80 -3.20 13.15
N GLN A 69 1.92 -3.67 13.71
CA GLN A 69 2.15 -3.72 15.16
C GLN A 69 2.09 -2.33 15.81
N LYS A 70 2.62 -1.32 15.12
CA LYS A 70 2.57 0.08 15.58
C LYS A 70 1.25 0.76 15.29
N SER A 71 0.26 0.01 14.80
CA SER A 71 -1.03 0.54 14.35
C SER A 71 -0.83 1.70 13.37
N LYS A 72 0.10 1.64 12.42
CA LYS A 72 0.24 2.64 11.36
C LYS A 72 -0.61 2.25 10.15
N TYR A 73 -0.81 3.18 9.21
CA TYR A 73 -1.55 2.86 7.99
C TYR A 73 -0.69 2.05 7.02
N ILE A 74 -1.33 1.13 6.30
CA ILE A 74 -0.73 0.42 5.18
C ILE A 74 -1.71 0.45 4.02
N ALA A 75 -1.20 0.82 2.85
CA ALA A 75 -1.98 0.92 1.64
C ALA A 75 -1.34 0.11 0.52
N ALA A 76 -2.10 -0.78 -0.12
CA ALA A 76 -1.61 -1.59 -1.23
C ALA A 76 -2.58 -1.52 -2.41
N ILE A 77 -2.05 -1.43 -3.64
CA ILE A 77 -2.89 -1.36 -4.85
C ILE A 77 -2.49 -2.45 -5.84
N CYS A 78 -3.49 -2.94 -6.58
CA CYS A 78 -3.30 -3.88 -7.68
C CYS A 78 -2.73 -5.23 -7.19
N ALA A 79 -1.58 -5.66 -7.70
CA ALA A 79 -0.94 -6.91 -7.31
C ALA A 79 -0.28 -6.83 -5.93
N ALA A 80 0.06 -5.63 -5.42
CA ALA A 80 0.79 -5.48 -4.17
C ALA A 80 0.01 -5.92 -2.92
N THR A 81 -1.31 -6.12 -3.03
CA THR A 81 -2.10 -6.79 -1.99
C THR A 81 -1.51 -8.16 -1.62
N THR A 82 -0.84 -8.87 -2.54
CA THR A 82 -0.19 -10.15 -2.23
C THR A 82 0.96 -10.03 -1.23
N ALA A 83 1.61 -8.86 -1.13
CA ALA A 83 2.65 -8.62 -0.11
C ALA A 83 2.04 -8.56 1.31
N LEU A 84 0.82 -8.03 1.45
CA LEU A 84 0.08 -8.09 2.72
C LEU A 84 -0.27 -9.52 3.10
N VAL A 85 -0.70 -10.33 2.11
CA VAL A 85 -0.96 -11.76 2.29
C VAL A 85 0.30 -12.49 2.75
N ALA A 86 1.42 -12.31 2.05
CA ALA A 86 2.69 -12.94 2.36
C ALA A 86 3.22 -12.55 3.76
N SER A 87 3.13 -11.27 4.13
CA SER A 87 3.53 -10.80 5.46
C SER A 87 2.64 -11.43 6.54
N ALA A 88 1.33 -11.47 6.31
CA ALA A 88 0.42 -12.06 7.29
C ALA A 88 0.60 -13.56 7.50
N GLU A 89 0.89 -14.31 6.43
CA GLU A 89 1.20 -15.74 6.53
C GLU A 89 2.51 -15.97 7.28
N LYS A 90 3.53 -15.15 7.03
CA LYS A 90 4.83 -15.28 7.66
C LYS A 90 4.79 -15.00 9.17
N PHE A 91 4.03 -13.99 9.59
CA PHE A 91 3.98 -13.52 10.98
C PHE A 91 2.68 -13.88 11.71
N GLU A 92 1.84 -14.73 11.12
CA GLU A 92 0.59 -15.25 11.71
C GLU A 92 -0.36 -14.16 12.24
N ILE A 93 -0.48 -13.04 11.52
CA ILE A 93 -1.32 -11.92 11.95
C ILE A 93 -2.76 -12.04 11.42
N ALA A 94 -3.66 -11.27 12.03
CA ALA A 94 -5.05 -11.19 11.60
C ALA A 94 -5.18 -10.70 10.15
N LYS A 95 -6.02 -11.38 9.37
CA LYS A 95 -6.37 -11.00 8.00
C LYS A 95 -7.36 -9.84 8.03
N ALA A 96 -7.16 -8.86 7.16
CA ALA A 96 -8.12 -7.79 6.93
C ALA A 96 -9.05 -8.16 5.76
N ARG A 97 -10.15 -7.43 5.63
CA ARG A 97 -10.94 -7.39 4.40
C ARG A 97 -10.17 -6.59 3.34
N VAL A 98 -10.05 -7.14 2.14
CA VAL A 98 -9.22 -6.55 1.08
C VAL A 98 -9.85 -6.61 -0.31
N THR A 99 -9.31 -5.81 -1.22
CA THR A 99 -9.45 -5.98 -2.67
C THR A 99 -8.06 -6.04 -3.34
N SER A 100 -8.02 -6.37 -4.63
CA SER A 100 -6.78 -6.47 -5.40
C SER A 100 -7.04 -6.38 -6.90
N HIS A 101 -5.98 -6.46 -7.69
CA HIS A 101 -6.12 -6.68 -9.13
C HIS A 101 -6.84 -8.01 -9.40
N PRO A 102 -7.76 -8.07 -10.40
CA PRO A 102 -8.46 -9.30 -10.73
C PRO A 102 -7.53 -10.50 -10.99
N SER A 103 -6.33 -10.26 -11.53
CA SER A 103 -5.36 -11.32 -11.83
C SER A 103 -4.83 -12.07 -10.59
N VAL A 104 -4.88 -11.48 -9.40
CA VAL A 104 -4.41 -12.11 -8.14
C VAL A 104 -5.55 -12.38 -7.16
N ALA A 105 -6.80 -12.08 -7.56
CA ALA A 105 -7.97 -12.19 -6.68
C ALA A 105 -8.19 -13.63 -6.17
N ASN A 106 -8.00 -14.62 -7.04
CA ASN A 106 -8.18 -16.03 -6.69
C ASN A 106 -7.12 -16.49 -5.67
N ASP A 107 -5.88 -16.03 -5.80
CA ASP A 107 -4.80 -16.38 -4.86
C ASP A 107 -5.10 -15.82 -3.46
N VAL A 108 -5.52 -14.55 -3.39
CA VAL A 108 -5.93 -13.90 -2.13
C VAL A 108 -7.09 -14.66 -1.47
N LYS A 109 -8.13 -15.02 -2.25
CA LYS A 109 -9.28 -15.81 -1.77
C LYS A 109 -8.86 -17.21 -1.31
N ALA A 110 -7.96 -17.88 -2.04
CA ALA A 110 -7.48 -19.21 -1.71
C ALA A 110 -6.69 -19.23 -0.38
N LYS A 111 -6.03 -18.12 -0.02
CA LYS A 111 -5.43 -17.94 1.31
C LYS A 111 -6.43 -17.57 2.41
N GLY A 112 -7.74 -17.57 2.12
CA GLY A 112 -8.80 -17.38 3.10
C GLY A 112 -8.93 -15.96 3.64
N TRP A 113 -8.62 -14.95 2.83
CA TRP A 113 -8.89 -13.53 3.13
C TRP A 113 -10.34 -13.18 2.77
N GLU A 114 -10.96 -12.26 3.53
CA GLU A 114 -12.25 -11.69 3.14
C GLU A 114 -12.05 -10.75 1.95
N TYR A 115 -12.64 -11.10 0.81
CA TYR A 115 -12.39 -10.41 -0.46
C TYR A 115 -13.60 -9.61 -0.93
N SER A 116 -13.38 -8.37 -1.37
CA SER A 116 -14.38 -7.51 -2.00
C SER A 116 -13.95 -7.08 -3.41
N GLU A 117 -14.91 -6.92 -4.30
CA GLU A 117 -14.73 -6.34 -5.63
C GLU A 117 -14.93 -4.82 -5.68
N GLU A 118 -15.09 -4.17 -4.52
CA GLU A 118 -15.11 -2.71 -4.42
C GLU A 118 -13.82 -2.09 -4.95
N ARG A 119 -13.92 -0.88 -5.51
CA ARG A 119 -12.76 -0.14 -6.06
C ARG A 119 -11.72 0.20 -5.00
N ILE A 120 -12.18 0.42 -3.76
CA ILE A 120 -11.39 0.65 -2.56
C ILE A 120 -11.99 -0.16 -1.43
N VAL A 121 -11.15 -0.77 -0.62
CA VAL A 121 -11.54 -1.35 0.67
C VAL A 121 -10.69 -0.71 1.75
N VAL A 122 -11.33 -0.18 2.78
CA VAL A 122 -10.69 0.29 4.00
C VAL A 122 -11.17 -0.59 5.14
N ASP A 123 -10.25 -1.33 5.75
CA ASP A 123 -10.50 -2.13 6.94
C ASP A 123 -9.51 -1.77 8.04
N GLY A 124 -10.00 -1.06 9.06
CA GLY A 124 -9.16 -0.45 10.08
C GLY A 124 -8.10 0.49 9.47
N ARG A 125 -6.84 0.07 9.54
CA ARG A 125 -5.68 0.81 8.99
C ARG A 125 -5.09 0.18 7.73
N VAL A 126 -5.76 -0.82 7.16
CA VAL A 126 -5.41 -1.44 5.88
C VAL A 126 -6.28 -0.86 4.78
N ILE A 127 -5.65 -0.31 3.74
CA ILE A 127 -6.30 0.30 2.59
C ILE A 127 -5.89 -0.49 1.35
N THR A 128 -6.85 -1.00 0.58
CA THR A 128 -6.55 -1.73 -0.65
C THR A 128 -7.34 -1.22 -1.84
N SER A 129 -6.75 -1.35 -3.05
CA SER A 129 -7.38 -0.91 -4.30
C SER A 129 -7.08 -1.83 -5.48
N ARG A 130 -7.91 -1.78 -6.52
CA ARG A 130 -7.95 -2.80 -7.58
C ARG A 130 -6.88 -2.66 -8.66
N GLY A 131 -6.57 -1.47 -9.14
CA GLY A 131 -5.67 -1.35 -10.30
C GLY A 131 -5.41 0.08 -10.75
N PRO A 132 -4.71 0.27 -11.89
CA PRO A 132 -4.38 1.60 -12.38
C PRO A 132 -5.61 2.53 -12.53
N GLY A 133 -6.75 1.99 -12.96
CA GLY A 133 -7.99 2.73 -13.10
C GLY A 133 -8.60 3.24 -11.78
N THR A 134 -8.14 2.75 -10.63
CA THR A 134 -8.58 3.18 -9.29
C THR A 134 -7.50 3.95 -8.53
N ALA A 135 -6.36 4.26 -9.15
CA ALA A 135 -5.22 4.89 -8.48
C ALA A 135 -5.51 6.30 -7.95
N MET A 136 -6.26 7.12 -8.69
CA MET A 136 -6.65 8.46 -8.22
C MET A 136 -7.60 8.38 -7.01
N LEU A 137 -8.58 7.46 -7.06
CA LEU A 137 -9.48 7.24 -5.93
C LEU A 137 -8.72 6.71 -4.70
N PHE A 138 -7.74 5.84 -4.91
CA PHE A 138 -6.85 5.32 -3.86
C PHE A 138 -6.05 6.43 -3.19
N ALA A 139 -5.37 7.27 -3.98
CA ALA A 139 -4.60 8.41 -3.46
C ALA A 139 -5.49 9.39 -2.67
N LEU A 140 -6.66 9.74 -3.21
CA LEU A 140 -7.60 10.63 -2.53
C LEU A 140 -8.19 10.03 -1.25
N THR A 141 -8.40 8.72 -1.21
CA THR A 141 -8.85 8.04 0.02
C THR A 141 -7.77 8.12 1.10
N ILE A 142 -6.50 7.92 0.74
CA ILE A 142 -5.37 8.08 1.66
C ILE A 142 -5.30 9.52 2.20
N VAL A 143 -5.44 10.52 1.33
CA VAL A 143 -5.49 11.93 1.73
C VAL A 143 -6.64 12.18 2.71
N GLU A 144 -7.84 11.66 2.45
CA GLU A 144 -8.98 11.83 3.35
C GLU A 144 -8.74 11.22 4.73
N LEU A 145 -8.16 10.02 4.77
CA LEU A 145 -7.89 9.31 6.04
C LEU A 145 -6.81 10.00 6.87
N LEU A 146 -5.80 10.59 6.22
CA LEU A 146 -4.67 11.22 6.92
C LEU A 146 -4.86 12.71 7.21
N CYS A 147 -5.58 13.41 6.34
CA CYS A 147 -5.66 14.88 6.32
C CYS A 147 -7.11 15.41 6.37
N GLY A 148 -8.11 14.54 6.29
CA GLY A 148 -9.52 14.92 6.34
C GLY A 148 -10.15 15.26 4.98
N LYS A 149 -11.49 15.31 4.97
CA LYS A 149 -12.32 15.52 3.76
C LYS A 149 -12.08 16.87 3.09
N GLU A 150 -11.81 17.91 3.88
CA GLU A 150 -11.53 19.25 3.36
C GLU A 150 -10.28 19.23 2.49
N LYS A 151 -9.17 18.68 2.99
CA LYS A 151 -7.92 18.55 2.23
C LYS A 151 -8.08 17.66 1.01
N ARG A 152 -8.84 16.56 1.10
CA ARG A 152 -9.19 15.76 -0.07
C ARG A 152 -9.89 16.60 -1.13
N GLY A 153 -10.88 17.41 -0.75
CA GLY A 153 -11.63 18.27 -1.67
C GLY A 153 -10.76 19.34 -2.33
N GLU A 154 -9.90 19.98 -1.53
CA GLU A 154 -8.90 20.96 -2.02
C GLU A 154 -7.98 20.35 -3.08
N ILE A 155 -7.48 19.13 -2.85
CA ILE A 155 -6.59 18.44 -3.79
C ILE A 155 -7.35 17.92 -5.01
N ALA A 156 -8.56 17.38 -4.84
CA ALA A 156 -9.34 16.80 -5.94
C ALA A 156 -9.84 17.85 -6.93
N GLY A 157 -10.16 19.07 -6.47
CA GLY A 157 -10.69 20.16 -7.31
C GLY A 157 -9.88 20.43 -8.59
N PRO A 158 -8.57 20.71 -8.50
CA PRO A 158 -7.73 20.98 -9.68
C PRO A 158 -7.34 19.74 -10.49
N MET A 159 -7.63 18.52 -10.02
CA MET A 159 -7.22 17.27 -10.72
C MET A 159 -8.09 16.92 -11.93
N VAL A 160 -9.22 17.62 -12.15
CA VAL A 160 -10.15 17.41 -13.28
C VAL A 160 -10.49 15.92 -13.46
N LEU A 161 -10.88 15.30 -12.34
CA LEU A 161 -11.19 13.86 -12.30
C LEU A 161 -12.48 13.56 -13.05
N ALA A 162 -12.61 12.34 -13.56
CA ALA A 162 -13.86 11.85 -14.12
C ALA A 162 -14.99 11.98 -13.10
N GLU A 163 -16.20 12.31 -13.56
CA GLU A 163 -17.38 12.50 -12.72
C GLU A 163 -17.70 11.26 -11.86
N SER A 164 -17.35 10.07 -12.35
CA SER A 164 -17.42 8.81 -11.61
C SER A 164 -16.04 8.19 -11.45
N LEU A 165 -15.44 8.35 -10.27
CA LEU A 165 -14.28 7.58 -9.79
C LEU A 165 -14.68 6.47 -8.83
#